data_AF-A0A2D6K5J0-F1
#
_entry.id   AF-A0A2D6K5J0-F1
#
_cell.length_a   1.000
_cell.length_b   1.000
_cell.length_c   1.000
_cell.angle_alpha   90.00
_cell.angle_beta   90.00
_cell.angle_gamma   90.00
#
_symmetry.space_group_name_H-M   'P 1'
#
loop_
_entity.id
_entity.type
_entity.pdbx_description
1 polymer ?
#
loop_
_entity_poly.entity_id
_entity_poly.type
_entity_poly.pdbx_seq_one_letter_code
_entity_poly.pdbx_strand_id
1 'polypeptide(L)'
;MKLFRRLVLYGAFVVGLYSCSPGQQSSETGMSITSADFDHDGDLDLIIGAKFDNGARLTYLQNKGNGQFASPTPIAKFEITPDTGMSITSGDFDQDGDLDFIVGTKSTMGPEEKQGRLYSFVNDGQGNFQLRKDRYQL
;
A
#
# COMPACT_ATOMS: atom_id res chain seq x y z
N MET A 1 -6.97 33.71 -11.47
CA MET A 1 -6.67 32.58 -12.36
C MET A 1 -5.79 31.58 -11.62
N LYS A 2 -6.36 30.56 -10.96
CA LYS A 2 -5.58 29.43 -10.44
C LYS A 2 -5.52 28.39 -11.55
N LEU A 3 -4.35 28.20 -12.14
CA LEU A 3 -4.12 27.15 -13.14
C LEU A 3 -4.23 25.80 -12.42
N PHE A 4 -5.31 25.06 -12.66
CA PHE A 4 -5.32 23.62 -12.45
C PHE A 4 -4.35 23.00 -13.46
N ARG A 5 -3.15 22.64 -13.02
CA ARG A 5 -2.26 21.80 -13.83
C ARG A 5 -2.83 20.39 -13.79
N ARG A 6 -3.41 19.99 -14.92
CA ARG A 6 -3.87 18.64 -15.23
C ARG A 6 -2.81 17.63 -14.77
N LEU A 7 -3.21 16.72 -13.89
CA LEU A 7 -2.53 15.45 -13.68
C LEU A 7 -2.70 14.65 -14.97
N VAL A 8 -1.70 14.71 -15.85
CA VAL A 8 -1.64 13.84 -17.02
C VAL A 8 -0.91 12.58 -16.57
N LEU A 9 -1.67 11.50 -16.30
CA LEU A 9 -1.10 10.16 -16.19
C LEU A 9 -0.56 9.77 -17.58
N TYR A 10 0.70 10.09 -17.86
CA TYR A 10 1.44 9.39 -18.89
C TYR A 10 1.70 7.97 -18.41
N GLY A 11 1.42 7.01 -19.30
CA GLY A 11 1.32 5.60 -19.01
C GLY A 11 2.53 4.96 -18.34
N ALA A 12 2.25 3.83 -17.70
CA ALA A 12 3.20 2.80 -17.29
C ALA A 12 4.44 3.33 -16.56
N PHE A 13 4.25 3.78 -15.31
CA PHE A 13 5.36 3.76 -14.37
C PHE A 13 5.60 2.31 -13.96
N VAL A 14 6.53 1.68 -14.66
CA VAL A 14 7.07 0.38 -14.30
C VAL A 14 7.75 0.53 -12.94
N VAL A 15 7.02 0.21 -11.87
CA VAL A 15 7.65 -0.25 -10.64
C VAL A 15 8.48 -1.45 -11.05
N GLY A 16 9.81 -1.36 -10.94
CA GLY A 16 10.80 -2.18 -11.65
C GLY A 16 10.35 -3.60 -11.99
N LEU A 17 10.36 -3.92 -13.28
CA LEU A 17 10.38 -5.30 -13.76
C LEU A 17 11.65 -5.94 -13.17
N TYR A 18 11.52 -6.70 -12.09
CA TYR A 18 12.52 -7.71 -11.77
C TYR A 18 12.41 -8.76 -12.87
N SER A 19 13.35 -8.72 -13.81
CA SER A 19 13.44 -9.69 -14.89
C SER A 19 13.61 -11.09 -14.30
N CYS A 20 12.71 -11.97 -14.70
CA CYS A 20 12.74 -13.39 -14.40
C CYS A 20 14.04 -13.99 -14.97
N SER A 21 14.97 -14.34 -14.07
CA SER A 21 15.90 -15.42 -14.33
C SER A 21 15.17 -16.74 -14.07
N PRO A 22 15.43 -17.82 -14.81
CA PRO A 22 14.84 -19.12 -14.51
C PRO A 22 15.16 -19.52 -13.06
N GLY A 23 14.16 -19.47 -12.17
CA GLY A 23 14.32 -19.73 -10.73
C GLY A 23 14.01 -18.56 -9.78
N GLN A 24 13.64 -17.37 -10.27
CA GLN A 24 13.12 -16.27 -9.43
C GLN A 24 11.58 -16.24 -9.47
N GLN A 25 10.98 -16.26 -8.28
CA GLN A 25 9.53 -16.29 -8.00
C GLN A 25 8.74 -15.25 -8.80
N SER A 26 7.52 -15.59 -9.22
CA SER A 26 6.64 -14.71 -9.99
C SER A 26 6.36 -13.44 -9.21
N SER A 27 6.97 -12.34 -9.65
CA SER A 27 6.64 -11.00 -9.17
C SER A 27 5.41 -10.52 -9.94
N GLU A 28 4.21 -10.81 -9.44
CA GLU A 28 3.03 -10.12 -9.97
C GLU A 28 3.02 -8.65 -9.51
N THR A 29 2.73 -7.79 -10.48
CA THR A 29 2.68 -6.33 -10.43
C THR A 29 1.82 -5.80 -9.27
N GLY A 30 2.13 -4.59 -8.77
CA GLY A 30 1.34 -3.93 -7.73
C GLY A 30 -0.17 -4.01 -8.01
N MET A 31 -0.91 -4.68 -7.12
CA MET A 31 -2.34 -4.95 -7.30
C MET A 31 -3.22 -3.80 -6.82
N SER A 32 -2.68 -2.95 -5.94
CA SER A 32 -3.39 -1.79 -5.41
C SER A 32 -2.41 -0.70 -5.03
N ILE A 33 -2.86 0.54 -5.13
CA ILE A 33 -2.12 1.75 -4.83
C ILE A 33 -3.05 2.76 -4.17
N THR A 34 -2.54 3.47 -3.18
CA THR A 34 -3.15 4.71 -2.68
C THR A 34 -2.10 5.80 -2.62
N SER A 35 -2.55 7.06 -2.65
CA SER A 35 -1.70 8.24 -2.54
C SER A 35 -2.21 9.17 -1.45
N ALA A 36 -1.30 9.71 -0.66
CA ALA A 36 -1.56 10.70 0.40
C ALA A 36 -0.23 11.35 0.78
N ASP A 37 -0.29 12.52 1.42
CA ASP A 37 0.87 13.18 2.04
C ASP A 37 1.08 12.52 3.41
N PHE A 38 1.92 11.49 3.46
CA PHE A 38 2.07 10.63 4.64
C PHE A 38 3.14 11.12 5.61
N ASP A 39 4.02 12.02 5.18
CA ASP A 39 5.07 12.60 6.03
C ASP A 39 4.92 14.12 6.24
N HIS A 40 3.81 14.69 5.77
CA HIS A 40 3.44 16.09 5.94
C HIS A 40 4.43 17.07 5.30
N ASP A 41 5.12 16.65 4.25
CA ASP A 41 6.03 17.50 3.48
C ASP A 41 5.31 18.29 2.37
N GLY A 42 4.03 17.99 2.12
CA GLY A 42 3.19 18.65 1.14
C GLY A 42 3.19 17.98 -0.25
N ASP A 43 3.92 16.88 -0.41
CA ASP A 43 3.97 16.08 -1.63
C ASP A 43 3.18 14.77 -1.47
N LEU A 44 2.55 14.31 -2.55
CA LEU A 44 1.83 13.03 -2.51
C LEU A 44 2.82 11.87 -2.59
N ASP A 45 2.81 11.04 -1.56
CA ASP A 45 3.50 9.76 -1.49
C ASP A 45 2.63 8.60 -1.98
N LEU A 46 3.19 7.40 -2.07
CA LEU A 46 2.47 6.19 -2.48
C LEU A 46 2.62 5.05 -1.48
N ILE A 47 1.53 4.30 -1.30
CA ILE A 47 1.56 2.95 -0.71
C ILE A 47 1.13 1.96 -1.78
N ILE A 48 1.96 0.92 -1.99
CA ILE A 48 1.74 -0.13 -2.97
C ILE A 48 1.53 -1.46 -2.25
N GLY A 49 0.43 -2.15 -2.58
CA GLY A 49 0.21 -3.54 -2.26
C GLY A 49 0.59 -4.44 -3.43
N ALA A 50 1.53 -5.35 -3.24
CA ALA A 50 1.91 -6.36 -4.23
C ALA A 50 1.73 -7.79 -3.70
N LYS A 51 1.30 -8.72 -4.56
CA LYS A 51 1.22 -10.15 -4.26
C LYS A 51 2.43 -10.87 -4.83
N PHE A 52 2.99 -11.74 -4.02
CA PHE A 52 4.08 -12.64 -4.36
C PHE A 52 3.65 -14.08 -4.07
N ASP A 53 4.37 -15.04 -4.64
CA ASP A 53 4.13 -16.47 -4.41
C ASP A 53 4.16 -16.86 -2.93
N ASN A 54 4.91 -16.11 -2.11
CA ASN A 54 5.07 -16.33 -0.66
C ASN A 54 4.26 -15.37 0.22
N GLY A 55 3.26 -14.68 -0.34
CA GLY A 55 2.38 -13.78 0.41
C GLY A 55 2.29 -12.38 -0.19
N ALA A 56 1.56 -11.48 0.47
CA ALA A 56 1.46 -10.09 0.05
C ALA A 56 2.42 -9.17 0.84
N ARG A 57 2.84 -8.07 0.20
CA ARG A 57 3.70 -7.04 0.80
C ARG A 57 3.11 -5.65 0.58
N LEU A 58 3.30 -4.79 1.57
CA LEU A 58 2.99 -3.37 1.54
C LEU A 58 4.29 -2.57 1.52
N THR A 59 4.38 -1.63 0.60
CA THR A 59 5.58 -0.82 0.37
C THR A 59 5.21 0.65 0.34
N TYR A 60 5.92 1.45 1.12
CA TYR A 60 5.87 2.91 1.10
C TYR A 60 6.91 3.47 0.10
N LEU A 61 6.49 4.46 -0.68
CA LEU A 61 7.34 5.24 -1.57
C LEU A 61 7.13 6.72 -1.26
N GLN A 62 8.09 7.29 -0.55
CA GLN A 62 8.15 8.73 -0.29
C GLN A 62 8.48 9.49 -1.59
N ASN A 63 7.68 10.49 -1.93
CA ASN A 63 7.94 11.38 -3.05
C ASN A 63 8.93 12.48 -2.63
N LYS A 64 9.80 12.91 -3.54
CA LYS A 64 10.80 13.96 -3.29
C LYS A 64 10.37 15.32 -3.84
N GLY A 65 9.06 15.52 -4.02
CA GLY A 65 8.46 16.74 -4.59
C GLY A 65 8.69 17.02 -6.07
N ASN A 66 9.36 16.11 -6.78
CA ASN A 66 9.66 16.27 -8.20
C ASN A 66 9.18 15.07 -9.03
N GLY A 67 8.32 14.23 -8.46
CA GLY A 67 7.84 12.99 -9.07
C GLY A 67 8.87 11.86 -9.07
N GLN A 68 10.00 12.04 -8.38
CA GLN A 68 10.93 10.95 -8.07
C GLN A 68 10.65 10.42 -6.67
N PHE A 69 10.72 9.11 -6.51
CA PHE A 69 10.49 8.44 -5.23
C PHE A 69 11.81 8.03 -4.57
N ALA A 70 11.82 8.00 -3.24
CA ALA A 70 12.89 7.40 -2.47
C ALA A 70 12.95 5.87 -2.66
N SER A 71 13.97 5.24 -2.08
CA SER A 71 14.05 3.79 -2.05
C SER A 71 12.81 3.21 -1.37
N PRO A 72 12.22 2.12 -1.89
CA PRO A 72 11.01 1.55 -1.32
C PRO A 72 11.21 1.06 0.11
N THR A 73 10.33 1.48 1.02
CA THR A 73 10.37 1.11 2.44
C THR A 73 9.27 0.09 2.73
N PRO A 74 9.59 -1.13 3.22
CA PRO A 74 8.57 -2.12 3.56
C PRO A 74 7.83 -1.72 4.85
N ILE A 75 6.50 -1.64 4.80
CA ILE A 75 5.67 -1.20 5.92
C ILE A 75 5.48 -2.30 6.98
N ALA A 76 5.42 -3.56 6.58
CA ALA A 76 5.41 -4.69 7.51
C ALA A 76 5.76 -6.00 6.80
N LYS A 77 6.38 -6.94 7.53
CA LYS A 77 6.33 -8.37 7.22
C LYS A 77 5.08 -8.97 7.85
N PHE A 78 3.91 -8.52 7.41
CA PHE A 78 2.68 -9.17 7.81
C PHE A 78 2.50 -10.39 6.92
N GLU A 79 2.26 -11.57 7.51
CA GLU A 79 1.83 -12.76 6.77
C GLU A 79 0.39 -12.53 6.30
N ILE A 80 0.25 -11.66 5.31
CA ILE A 80 -0.99 -11.53 4.56
C ILE A 80 -1.03 -12.74 3.64
N THR A 81 -2.01 -13.62 3.90
CA THR A 81 -2.16 -14.90 3.21
C THR A 81 -2.16 -14.72 1.68
N PRO A 82 -1.61 -15.67 0.90
CA PRO A 82 -1.38 -15.53 -0.54
C PRO A 82 -2.60 -15.15 -1.42
N ASP A 83 -3.83 -15.32 -0.93
CA ASP A 83 -5.07 -15.07 -1.70
C ASP A 83 -5.68 -13.67 -1.52
N THR A 84 -4.86 -12.72 -1.10
CA THR A 84 -5.27 -11.31 -0.99
C THR A 84 -5.64 -10.70 -2.34
N GLY A 85 -6.92 -10.38 -2.54
CA GLY A 85 -7.29 -9.23 -3.37
C GLY A 85 -7.15 -7.99 -2.51
N MET A 86 -6.04 -7.26 -2.64
CA MET A 86 -5.79 -6.06 -1.83
C MET A 86 -6.56 -4.87 -2.38
N SER A 87 -7.38 -4.25 -1.55
CA SER A 87 -7.86 -2.88 -1.77
C SER A 87 -7.24 -2.00 -0.70
N ILE A 88 -6.70 -0.84 -1.09
CA ILE A 88 -6.08 0.10 -0.16
C ILE A 88 -6.83 1.43 -0.23
N THR A 89 -7.09 2.04 0.92
CA THR A 89 -7.64 3.39 1.02
C THR A 89 -6.90 4.15 2.11
N SER A 90 -6.66 5.44 1.91
CA SER A 90 -6.04 6.34 2.89
C SER A 90 -7.03 7.38 3.41
N GLY A 91 -6.78 7.85 4.62
CA GLY A 91 -7.58 8.84 5.32
C GLY A 91 -7.15 8.94 6.78
N ASP A 92 -7.43 10.06 7.44
CA ASP A 92 -7.25 10.21 8.89
C ASP A 92 -8.40 9.47 9.59
N PHE A 93 -8.15 8.23 10.04
CA PHE A 93 -9.19 7.34 10.57
C PHE A 93 -9.26 7.36 12.09
N ASP A 94 -8.21 7.82 12.78
CA ASP A 94 -8.19 7.95 14.23
C ASP A 94 -8.24 9.40 14.74
N GLN A 95 -8.28 10.38 13.84
CA GLN A 95 -8.46 11.81 14.10
C GLN A 95 -7.27 12.45 14.81
N ASP A 96 -6.05 11.93 14.61
CA ASP A 96 -4.83 12.53 15.12
C ASP A 96 -4.24 13.60 14.17
N GLY A 97 -4.76 13.69 12.95
CA GLY A 97 -4.36 14.64 11.93
C GLY A 97 -3.29 14.10 10.97
N ASP A 98 -2.81 12.87 11.18
CA ASP A 98 -1.91 12.15 10.30
C ASP A 98 -2.72 11.22 9.38
N LEU A 99 -2.34 11.14 8.09
CA LEU A 99 -3.08 10.26 7.16
C LEU A 99 -2.71 8.79 7.40
N ASP A 100 -3.71 7.97 7.73
CA ASP A 100 -3.61 6.52 7.88
C ASP A 100 -3.93 5.79 6.57
N PHE A 101 -3.86 4.45 6.62
CA PHE A 101 -4.44 3.62 5.55
C PHE A 101 -5.06 2.30 6.04
N ILE A 102 -6.06 1.83 5.30
CA ILE A 102 -6.74 0.55 5.52
C ILE A 102 -6.49 -0.36 4.33
N VAL A 103 -6.19 -1.62 4.61
CA VAL A 103 -6.03 -2.70 3.62
C VAL A 103 -7.14 -3.71 3.78
N GLY A 104 -7.92 -3.90 2.73
CA GLY A 104 -8.89 -4.98 2.62
C GLY A 104 -8.26 -6.23 2.03
N THR A 105 -8.58 -7.38 2.60
CA THR A 105 -8.09 -8.69 2.17
C THR A 105 -9.26 -9.64 1.96
N LYS A 106 -9.12 -10.52 0.96
CA LYS A 106 -10.00 -11.68 0.82
C LYS A 106 -9.38 -12.81 1.66
N SER A 107 -10.12 -13.37 2.62
CA SER A 107 -9.65 -14.58 3.31
C SER A 107 -9.98 -15.82 2.50
N THR A 108 -9.03 -16.73 2.43
CA THR A 108 -9.25 -18.13 2.09
C THR A 108 -8.59 -18.97 3.18
N MET A 109 -9.33 -19.26 4.25
CA MET A 109 -8.89 -20.24 5.24
C MET A 109 -10.04 -21.22 5.51
N GLY A 110 -9.92 -22.40 4.90
CA GLY A 110 -10.74 -23.57 5.20
C GLY A 110 -12.18 -23.54 4.67
N PRO A 111 -12.85 -24.70 4.62
CA PRO A 111 -14.22 -24.81 4.12
C PRO A 111 -15.26 -24.03 4.94
N GLU A 112 -14.90 -23.44 6.09
CA GLU A 112 -15.87 -22.87 7.04
C GLU A 112 -15.82 -21.34 7.23
N GLU A 113 -14.77 -20.60 6.81
CA GLU A 113 -14.73 -19.14 7.01
C GLU A 113 -14.20 -18.37 5.80
N LYS A 114 -15.11 -18.03 4.87
CA LYS A 114 -14.87 -17.09 3.76
C LYS A 114 -15.21 -15.66 4.17
N GLN A 115 -14.50 -15.07 5.13
CA GLN A 115 -14.73 -13.68 5.54
C GLN A 115 -13.58 -12.77 5.11
N GLY A 116 -13.87 -11.71 4.35
CA GLY A 116 -12.86 -10.68 4.09
C GLY A 116 -12.41 -10.03 5.40
N ARG A 117 -11.15 -9.59 5.48
CA ARG A 117 -10.62 -8.87 6.66
C ARG A 117 -10.17 -7.48 6.26
N LEU A 118 -10.30 -6.53 7.18
CA LEU A 118 -9.70 -5.21 7.07
C LEU A 118 -8.56 -5.09 8.08
N TYR A 119 -7.45 -4.50 7.66
CA TYR A 119 -6.31 -4.16 8.50
C TYR A 119 -6.10 -2.65 8.45
N SER A 120 -6.12 -2.00 9.62
CA SER A 120 -5.89 -0.54 9.73
C SER A 120 -4.44 -0.29 10.15
N PHE A 121 -3.77 0.61 9.48
CA PHE A 121 -2.40 1.02 9.76
C PHE A 121 -2.40 2.49 10.16
N VAL A 122 -1.91 2.76 11.38
CA VAL A 122 -1.79 4.10 11.94
C VAL A 122 -0.44 4.67 11.53
N ASN A 123 -0.44 5.90 11.02
CA ASN A 123 0.75 6.68 10.70
C ASN A 123 1.16 7.56 11.88
N ASP A 124 2.42 7.98 11.95
CA ASP A 124 2.93 8.91 12.98
C ASP A 124 3.27 10.31 12.43
N GLY A 125 2.72 10.62 11.26
CA GLY A 125 2.97 11.86 10.52
C GLY A 125 4.36 11.96 9.88
N GLN A 126 5.17 10.89 9.95
CA GLN A 126 6.52 10.85 9.36
C GLN A 126 6.68 9.66 8.40
N GLY A 127 5.56 9.05 7.98
CA GLY A 127 5.55 7.86 7.14
C GLY A 127 5.97 6.58 7.87
N ASN A 128 5.90 6.53 9.21
CA ASN A 128 6.09 5.29 9.96
C ASN A 128 4.73 4.68 10.33
N PHE A 129 4.45 3.51 9.78
CA PHE A 129 3.15 2.88 9.89
C PHE A 129 3.15 1.69 10.85
N GLN A 130 2.11 1.60 11.67
CA GLN A 130 1.92 0.50 12.62
C GLN A 130 0.54 -0.13 12.46
N LEU A 131 0.47 -1.46 12.49
CA LEU A 131 -0.83 -2.13 12.48
C LEU A 131 -1.58 -1.83 13.78
N ARG A 132 -2.80 -1.29 13.63
CA ARG A 132 -3.78 -1.21 14.70
C ARG A 132 -4.30 -2.60 15.04
N LYS A 133 -4.01 -3.07 16.25
CA LYS A 133 -4.32 -4.45 16.69
C LYS A 133 -5.78 -4.64 17.15
N ASP A 134 -6.55 -3.56 17.19
CA ASP A 134 -7.95 -3.60 17.58
C ASP A 134 -8.75 -4.25 16.44
N ARG A 135 -9.20 -5.49 16.66
CA ARG A 135 -9.80 -6.33 15.62
C ARG A 135 -11.18 -5.80 15.25
N TYR A 136 -11.30 -5.20 14.06
CA TYR A 136 -12.59 -5.12 13.38
C TYR A 136 -12.87 -6.49 12.73
N GLN A 137 -13.74 -7.28 13.35
CA GLN A 137 -14.39 -8.40 12.69
C GLN A 137 -15.61 -7.84 11.96
N LEU A 138 -15.67 -8.01 10.64
CA LEU A 138 -16.86 -7.72 9.83
C LEU A 138 -17.78 -8.93 9.80
#